data_AF-A0A2X2YD41-F1
#
_entry.id   AF-A0A2X2YD41-F1
#
_cell.length_a   1.000
_cell.length_b   1.000
_cell.length_c   1.000
_cell.angle_alpha   90.00
_cell.angle_beta   90.00
_cell.angle_gamma   90.00
#
_symmetry.space_group_name_H-M   'P 1'
#
loop_
_entity.id
_entity.type
_entity.pdbx_description
1 polymer ?
#
loop_
_entity_poly.entity_id
_entity_poly.type
_entity_poly.pdbx_seq_one_letter_code
_entity_poly.pdbx_strand_id
1 'polypeptide(L)'
;MKPVRRYHSGKEFSPLYTPKNDTLINLFQITDEEQRQLKTIISKSEALERRRARDRKRDEERRRAAGAVERDVYEANSLTKQKPWEALGMSRAKMVQIGQAISQ
;
A
#
# COMPACT_ATOMS: atom_id res chain seq x y z
N MET A 1 37.43 3.36 -36.95
CA MET A 1 36.65 2.31 -36.26
C MET A 1 35.20 2.77 -36.18
N LYS A 2 34.25 2.09 -36.84
CA LYS A 2 32.82 2.48 -36.78
C LYS A 2 32.20 1.90 -35.50
N PRO A 3 31.47 2.67 -34.68
CA PRO A 3 30.86 2.15 -33.47
C PRO A 3 29.79 1.11 -33.84
N VAL A 4 29.89 -0.08 -33.24
CA VAL A 4 28.92 -1.17 -33.43
C VAL A 4 27.67 -0.80 -32.63
N ARG A 5 26.60 -0.41 -33.33
CA ARG A 5 25.31 -0.09 -32.70
C ARG A 5 24.59 -1.39 -32.35
N ARG A 6 24.24 -1.57 -31.08
CA ARG A 6 23.38 -2.69 -30.66
C ARG A 6 21.99 -2.17 -30.37
N TYR A 7 20.98 -2.80 -30.95
CA TYR A 7 19.58 -2.50 -30.69
C TYR A 7 19.02 -3.53 -29.71
N HIS A 8 18.38 -3.06 -28.64
CA HIS A 8 17.63 -3.91 -27.71
C HIS A 8 16.30 -3.23 -27.38
N SER A 9 15.18 -3.94 -27.50
CA SER A 9 13.84 -3.37 -27.27
C SER A 9 13.57 -2.04 -28.03
N GLY A 10 14.08 -1.91 -29.26
CA GLY A 10 13.91 -0.72 -30.11
C GLY A 10 14.74 0.51 -29.73
N LYS A 11 15.64 0.41 -28.74
CA LYS A 11 16.56 1.49 -28.34
C LYS A 11 17.98 1.16 -28.75
N GLU A 12 18.71 2.18 -29.22
CA GLU A 12 20.14 2.09 -29.53
C GLU A 12 20.94 2.09 -28.22
N PHE A 13 21.74 1.05 -28.00
CA PHE A 13 22.63 0.93 -26.86
C PHE A 13 24.09 1.05 -27.30
N SER A 14 24.86 1.77 -26.50
CA SER A 14 26.32 1.77 -26.61
C SER A 14 26.82 0.33 -26.44
N PRO A 15 27.80 -0.12 -27.24
CA PRO A 15 28.44 -1.42 -27.05
C PRO A 15 29.26 -1.49 -25.75
N LEU A 16 29.40 -0.37 -25.03
CA LEU A 16 30.08 -0.31 -23.74
C LEU A 16 29.27 -1.02 -22.66
N TYR A 17 29.95 -1.86 -21.89
CA TYR A 17 29.33 -2.61 -20.81
C TYR A 17 28.68 -1.69 -19.78
N THR A 18 27.40 -1.94 -19.48
CA THR A 18 26.66 -1.27 -18.42
C THR A 18 26.46 -2.26 -17.26
N PRO A 19 27.17 -2.10 -16.13
CA PRO A 19 27.03 -2.99 -14.99
C PRO A 19 25.61 -2.94 -14.44
N LYS A 20 25.14 -4.08 -13.92
CA LYS A 20 23.83 -4.16 -13.24
C LYS A 20 23.90 -3.50 -11.87
N ASN A 21 22.77 -3.05 -11.35
CA ASN A 21 22.68 -2.53 -9.97
C ASN A 21 23.28 -3.51 -8.95
N ASP A 22 23.00 -4.81 -9.07
CA ASP A 22 23.55 -5.84 -8.17
C ASP A 22 25.10 -5.85 -8.22
N THR A 23 25.69 -5.63 -9.40
CA THR A 23 27.15 -5.52 -9.57
C THR A 23 27.69 -4.27 -8.86
N LEU A 24 27.01 -3.14 -8.99
CA LEU A 24 27.41 -1.89 -8.34
C LEU A 24 27.30 -1.97 -6.81
N ILE A 25 26.23 -2.59 -6.30
CA ILE A 25 26.02 -2.79 -4.87
C ILE A 25 27.15 -3.64 -4.28
N ASN A 26 27.49 -4.74 -4.94
CA ASN A 26 28.58 -5.61 -4.49
C ASN A 26 29.96 -4.95 -4.62
N LEU A 27 30.20 -4.20 -5.70
CA LEU A 27 31.48 -3.54 -5.92
C LEU A 27 31.75 -2.45 -4.87
N PHE A 28 30.73 -1.64 -4.58
CA PHE A 28 30.84 -0.54 -3.61
C PHE A 28 30.48 -0.94 -2.18
N GLN A 29 30.14 -2.21 -1.94
CA GLN A 29 29.72 -2.73 -0.64
C GLN A 29 28.59 -1.89 -0.02
N ILE A 30 27.63 -1.47 -0.85
CA ILE A 30 26.52 -0.60 -0.43
C ILE A 30 25.63 -1.36 0.53
N THR A 31 25.47 -0.82 1.74
CA THR A 31 24.62 -1.40 2.78
C THR A 31 23.13 -1.20 2.47
N ASP A 32 22.28 -1.97 3.13
CA ASP A 32 20.82 -1.82 2.97
C ASP A 32 20.33 -0.45 3.46
N GLU A 33 20.96 0.12 4.48
CA GLU A 33 20.61 1.46 4.98
C GLU A 33 20.98 2.56 3.98
N GLU A 34 22.16 2.45 3.35
CA GLU A 34 22.54 3.38 2.28
C GLU A 34 21.62 3.21 1.06
N GLN A 35 21.25 1.97 0.70
CA GLN A 35 20.29 1.72 -0.37
C GLN A 35 18.96 2.45 -0.14
N ARG A 36 18.49 2.59 1.12
CA ARG A 36 17.26 3.35 1.46
C ARG A 36 17.37 4.83 1.08
N GLN A 37 18.55 5.41 1.17
CA GLN A 37 18.80 6.81 0.81
C GLN A 37 19.02 6.99 -0.70
N LEU A 38 19.45 5.94 -1.41
CA LEU A 38 19.69 5.95 -2.85
C LEU A 38 18.40 5.86 -3.68
N LYS A 39 18.39 6.57 -4.81
CA LYS A 39 17.26 6.57 -5.77
C LYS A 39 17.37 5.45 -6.81
N THR A 40 18.57 5.19 -7.32
CA THR A 40 18.77 4.36 -8.53
C THR A 40 19.53 3.07 -8.27
N ILE A 41 20.57 3.10 -7.42
CA ILE A 41 21.38 1.92 -7.10
C ILE A 41 20.72 1.21 -5.91
N ILE A 42 19.64 0.50 -6.22
CA ILE A 42 18.88 -0.28 -5.24
C ILE A 42 18.74 -1.72 -5.75
N SER A 43 18.70 -2.65 -4.81
CA SER A 43 18.43 -4.05 -5.12
C SER A 43 17.00 -4.22 -5.63
N LYS A 44 16.74 -5.34 -6.32
CA LYS A 44 15.38 -5.69 -6.77
C LYS A 44 14.40 -5.84 -5.60
N SER A 45 14.89 -6.31 -4.45
CA SER A 45 14.07 -6.51 -3.25
C SER A 45 13.61 -5.17 -2.66
N GLU A 46 14.51 -4.21 -2.53
CA GLU A 46 14.22 -2.86 -2.05
C GLU A 46 13.28 -2.12 -3.01
N ALA A 47 13.49 -2.26 -4.33
CA ALA A 47 12.58 -1.71 -5.33
C ALA A 47 11.15 -2.28 -5.21
N LEU A 48 11.03 -3.59 -4.92
CA LEU A 48 9.75 -4.26 -4.72
C LEU A 48 9.07 -3.79 -3.43
N GLU A 49 9.79 -3.64 -2.33
CA GLU A 49 9.23 -3.11 -1.08
C GLU A 49 8.70 -1.69 -1.26
N ARG A 50 9.47 -0.80 -1.89
CA ARG A 50 9.01 0.56 -2.20
C ARG A 50 7.75 0.58 -3.04
N ARG A 51 7.65 -0.32 -4.02
CA ARG A 51 6.43 -0.47 -4.83
C ARG A 51 5.26 -0.90 -3.95
N ARG A 52 5.42 -1.95 -3.13
CA ARG A 52 4.38 -2.43 -2.22
C ARG A 52 3.92 -1.35 -1.25
N ALA A 53 4.85 -0.58 -0.69
CA ALA A 53 4.52 0.53 0.20
C ALA A 53 3.66 1.60 -0.50
N ARG A 54 3.98 1.96 -1.75
CA ARG A 54 3.15 2.89 -2.55
C ARG A 54 1.79 2.30 -2.88
N ASP A 55 1.74 1.02 -3.25
CA ASP A 55 0.49 0.34 -3.59
C ASP A 55 -0.44 0.27 -2.36
N ARG A 56 0.10 -0.05 -1.16
CA ARG A 56 -0.63 0.01 0.12
C ARG A 56 -1.25 1.39 0.37
N LYS A 57 -0.46 2.45 0.20
CA LYS A 57 -0.92 3.84 0.41
C LYS A 57 -2.04 4.20 -0.57
N ARG A 58 -1.88 3.85 -1.85
CA ARG A 58 -2.90 4.10 -2.88
C ARG A 58 -4.19 3.34 -2.62
N ASP A 59 -4.11 2.08 -2.19
CA ASP A 59 -5.29 1.30 -1.85
C ASP A 59 -6.01 1.85 -0.62
N GLU A 60 -5.27 2.35 0.37
CA GLU A 60 -5.84 3.04 1.52
C GLU A 60 -6.54 4.34 1.12
N GLU A 61 -5.90 5.17 0.29
CA GLU A 61 -6.49 6.39 -0.27
C GLU A 61 -7.75 6.08 -1.10
N ARG A 62 -7.73 5.03 -1.93
CA ARG A 62 -8.89 4.57 -2.69
C ARG A 62 -10.03 4.16 -1.77
N ARG A 63 -9.73 3.42 -0.70
CA ARG A 63 -10.73 3.03 0.31
C ARG A 63 -11.34 4.24 1.00
N ARG A 64 -10.52 5.21 1.43
CA ARG A 64 -11.02 6.47 2.03
C ARG A 64 -11.89 7.26 1.04
N ALA A 65 -11.47 7.36 -0.22
CA ALA A 65 -12.25 8.06 -1.25
C ALA A 65 -13.60 7.38 -1.54
N ALA A 66 -13.66 6.05 -1.43
CA ALA A 66 -14.90 5.28 -1.53
C ALA A 66 -15.79 5.37 -0.27
N GLY A 67 -15.42 6.17 0.72
CA GLY A 67 -16.18 6.34 1.96
C GLY A 67 -16.01 5.19 2.96
N ALA A 68 -14.96 4.36 2.82
CA ALA A 68 -14.66 3.35 3.83
C ALA A 68 -14.28 4.06 5.14
N VAL A 69 -15.19 3.97 6.09
CA VAL A 69 -15.02 4.48 7.45
C VAL A 69 -13.92 3.69 8.13
N GLU A 70 -13.00 4.39 8.78
CA GLU A 70 -11.90 3.80 9.54
C GLU A 70 -12.45 2.89 10.65
N ARG A 71 -11.74 1.79 10.97
CA ARG A 71 -12.30 0.71 11.80
C ARG A 71 -12.67 1.24 13.17
N ASP A 72 -11.89 2.15 13.74
CA ASP A 72 -12.20 2.71 15.06
C ASP A 72 -13.49 3.55 15.02
N VAL A 73 -13.73 4.28 13.92
CA VAL A 73 -14.97 5.04 13.71
C VAL A 73 -16.17 4.11 13.48
N TYR A 74 -16.01 3.01 12.75
CA TYR A 74 -17.06 2.00 12.61
C TYR A 74 -17.40 1.36 13.95
N GLU A 75 -16.38 0.99 14.72
CA GLU A 75 -16.58 0.38 16.03
C GLU A 75 -17.22 1.36 17.02
N ALA A 76 -16.79 2.62 17.06
CA ALA A 76 -17.38 3.65 17.91
C ALA A 76 -18.87 3.90 17.58
N ASN A 77 -19.24 3.80 16.30
CA ASN A 77 -20.63 3.91 15.84
C ASN A 77 -21.42 2.60 15.93
N SER A 78 -20.78 1.50 16.34
CA SER A 78 -21.44 0.22 16.46
C SER A 78 -22.51 0.28 17.55
N LEU A 79 -23.73 -0.14 17.22
CA LEU A 79 -24.87 -0.22 18.14
C LEU A 79 -24.54 -1.02 19.41
N THR A 80 -23.61 -1.98 19.31
CA THR A 80 -23.09 -2.75 20.46
C THR A 80 -22.21 -1.96 21.42
N LYS A 81 -21.48 -0.94 20.96
CA LYS A 81 -20.71 -0.04 21.85
C LYS A 81 -21.59 1.10 22.37
N GLN A 82 -22.48 1.67 21.54
CA GLN A 82 -23.37 2.76 21.95
C GLN A 82 -24.49 2.31 22.90
N LYS A 83 -24.90 1.04 22.82
CA LYS A 83 -25.93 0.41 23.65
C LYS A 83 -27.14 1.30 23.95
N PRO A 84 -27.80 1.87 22.92
CA PRO A 84 -28.89 2.83 23.10
C PRO A 84 -30.08 2.25 23.89
N TRP A 85 -30.24 0.93 23.94
CA TRP A 85 -31.27 0.26 24.74
C TRP A 85 -31.06 0.41 26.25
N GLU A 86 -29.82 0.59 26.73
CA GLU A 86 -29.55 0.86 28.15
C GLU A 86 -30.11 2.24 28.54
N ALA A 87 -29.92 3.27 27.69
CA ALA A 87 -30.44 4.61 27.92
C ALA A 87 -31.99 4.66 27.88
N LEU A 88 -32.60 3.80 27.07
CA LEU A 88 -34.06 3.69 26.95
C LEU A 88 -34.69 2.73 27.98
N GLY A 89 -33.88 2.15 28.88
CA GLY A 89 -34.36 1.22 29.92
C GLY A 89 -35.00 -0.06 29.36
N MET A 90 -34.63 -0.47 28.15
CA MET A 90 -35.20 -1.62 27.45
C MET A 90 -34.15 -2.67 27.12
N SER A 91 -34.59 -3.92 26.85
CA SER A 91 -33.67 -4.97 26.44
C SER A 91 -33.23 -4.82 24.99
N ARG A 92 -31.99 -5.22 24.67
CA ARG A 92 -31.46 -5.24 23.30
C ARG A 92 -32.40 -5.96 22.32
N ALA A 93 -32.97 -7.09 22.73
CA ALA A 93 -33.89 -7.87 21.91
C ALA A 93 -35.15 -7.07 21.53
N LYS A 94 -35.70 -6.29 22.48
CA LYS A 94 -36.86 -5.44 22.25
C LYS A 94 -36.56 -4.32 21.25
N MET A 95 -35.39 -3.69 21.36
CA MET A 95 -34.93 -2.66 20.42
C MET A 95 -34.82 -3.18 18.99
N VAL A 96 -34.23 -4.38 18.80
CA VAL A 96 -34.11 -5.01 17.48
C VAL A 96 -35.48 -5.33 16.89
N GLN A 97 -36.41 -5.83 17.72
CA GLN A 97 -37.78 -6.14 17.30
C GLN A 97 -38.54 -4.88 16.86
N ILE A 98 -38.39 -3.76 17.58
CA ILE A 98 -38.99 -2.47 17.21
C ILE A 98 -38.41 -1.98 15.87
N GLY A 99 -37.10 -2.06 15.69
CA GLY A 99 -36.45 -1.67 14.43
C GLY A 99 -36.91 -2.49 13.22
N GLN A 100 -37.12 -3.80 13.40
CA GLN A 100 -37.66 -4.69 12.36
C GLN A 100 -39.12 -4.36 12.00
N ALA A 101 -39.93 -3.94 12.98
CA ALA A 101 -41.33 -3.58 12.77
C ALA A 101 -41.51 -2.24 12.03
N ILE A 102 -40.54 -1.33 12.13
CA ILE A 102 -40.55 -0.02 11.44
C ILE A 102 -40.09 -0.12 9.97
N SER A 103 -39.44 -1.23 9.59
CA SER A 103 -38.85 -1.43 8.27
C SER A 103 -39.74 -2.21 7.28
N GLN A 104 -40.97 -2.58 7.66
CA GLN A 104 -41.99 -3.19 6.79
C GLN A 104 -43.09 -2.17 6.47
#